data_AF-L9WAQ6-F1
#
_entry.id   AF-L9WAQ6-F1
#
_cell.length_a   1.000
_cell.length_b   1.000
_cell.length_c   1.000
_cell.angle_alpha   90.00
_cell.angle_beta   90.00
_cell.angle_gamma   90.00
#
_symmetry.space_group_name_H-M   'P 1'
#
loop_
_entity.id
_entity.type
_entity.pdbx_description
1 polymer ?
#
loop_
_entity_poly.entity_id
_entity_poly.type
_entity_poly.pdbx_seq_one_letter_code
_entity_poly.pdbx_strand_id
1 'polypeptide(L)' 'MSLGLWVIFGLVLIPLYVTLLGWLFGEPRDYRTAGIGIGILAGLLLLMLVGALVPIGFQVIIPG' A
#
# COMPACT_ATOMS: atom_id res chain seq x y z
N MET A 1 -14.91 -7.78 -12.50
CA MET A 1 -13.67 -6.96 -12.49
C MET A 1 -13.37 -6.59 -13.94
N SER A 2 -13.34 -5.30 -14.28
CA SER A 2 -13.18 -4.86 -15.68
C SER A 2 -11.70 -4.83 -16.08
N LEU A 3 -11.40 -5.03 -17.37
CA LEU A 3 -10.05 -4.95 -17.92
C LEU A 3 -9.40 -3.58 -17.61
N GLY A 4 -10.21 -2.51 -17.63
CA GLY A 4 -9.76 -1.16 -17.29
C GLY A 4 -9.24 -1.01 -15.85
N LEU A 5 -9.81 -1.71 -14.88
CA LEU A 5 -9.34 -1.65 -13.49
C LEU A 5 -7.91 -2.19 -13.35
N TRP A 6 -7.63 -3.31 -14.01
CA TRP A 6 -6.31 -3.93 -14.00
C TRP A 6 -5.26 -3.05 -14.70
N VAL A 7 -5.63 -2.38 -15.79
CA VAL A 7 -4.76 -1.41 -16.47
C VAL A 7 -4.44 -0.23 -15.56
N ILE A 8 -5.44 0.31 -14.85
CA ILE A 8 -5.23 1.42 -13.90
C ILE A 8 -4.30 0.99 -12.76
N PHE A 9 -4.56 -0.14 -12.12
CA PHE A 9 -3.67 -0.64 -11.06
C PHE A 9 -2.26 -0.90 -11.58
N GLY A 10 -2.14 -1.52 -12.76
CA GLY A 10 -0.85 -1.79 -13.38
C GLY A 10 -0.05 -0.51 -13.64
N LEU A 11 -0.67 0.52 -14.21
CA LEU A 11 -0.01 1.77 -14.59
C LEU A 11 0.27 2.69 -13.40
N VAL A 12 -0.71 2.88 -12.52
CA VAL A 12 -0.60 3.79 -11.37
C VAL A 12 0.40 3.28 -10.35
N LEU A 13 0.50 1.94 -10.18
CA LEU A 13 1.44 1.34 -9.24
C LEU A 13 2.86 1.15 -9.79
N ILE A 14 3.14 1.53 -11.05
CA ILE A 14 4.50 1.42 -11.63
C ILE A 14 5.57 2.00 -10.71
N PRO A 15 5.44 3.23 -10.17
CA PRO A 15 6.49 3.80 -9.32
C PRO A 15 6.75 2.96 -8.05
N LEU A 16 5.70 2.36 -7.49
CA LEU A 16 5.82 1.46 -6.34
C LEU A 16 6.60 0.20 -6.73
N TYR A 17 6.26 -0.42 -7.85
CA TYR A 17 6.97 -1.61 -8.34
C TYR A 17 8.44 -1.32 -8.61
N VAL A 18 8.75 -0.22 -9.31
CA VAL A 18 10.13 0.19 -9.61
C VAL A 18 10.91 0.45 -8.32
N THR A 19 10.31 1.09 -7.33
CA THR A 19 10.96 1.37 -6.05
C THR A 19 11.26 0.08 -5.29
N LEU A 20 10.29 -0.83 -5.18
CA LEU A 20 10.48 -2.12 -4.51
C LEU A 20 11.54 -2.97 -5.22
N LEU A 21 11.51 -3.00 -6.56
CA LEU A 21 12.52 -3.69 -7.36
C LEU A 21 13.91 -3.07 -7.17
N GLY A 22 13.99 -1.73 -7.17
CA GLY A 22 15.25 -1.01 -6.94
C GLY A 22 15.84 -1.29 -5.57
N TRP A 23 15.03 -1.32 -4.51
CA TRP A 23 15.47 -1.64 -3.15
C TRP A 23 15.93 -3.09 -2.99
N LEU A 24 15.27 -4.05 -3.65
CA LEU A 24 15.56 -5.48 -3.50
C LEU A 24 16.66 -5.99 -4.43
N PHE A 25 16.78 -5.40 -5.62
CA PHE A 25 17.65 -5.90 -6.68
C PHE A 25 18.73 -4.91 -7.14
N GLY A 26 18.65 -3.62 -6.78
CA GLY A 26 19.62 -2.61 -7.19
C GLY A 26 20.89 -2.60 -6.33
N GLU A 27 22.06 -2.55 -6.96
CA GLU A 27 23.34 -2.36 -6.28
C GLU A 27 23.74 -0.87 -6.18
N PRO A 28 24.36 -0.45 -5.06
CA PRO A 28 24.63 -1.21 -3.83
C PRO A 28 23.35 -1.43 -3.00
N ARG A 29 23.11 -2.67 -2.53
CA ARG A 29 21.92 -3.01 -1.75
C ARG A 29 22.01 -2.51 -0.32
N ASP A 30 21.09 -1.63 0.06
CA ASP A 30 20.87 -1.22 1.44
C ASP A 30 19.48 -1.65 1.93
N TYR A 31 19.44 -2.81 2.60
CA TYR A 31 18.21 -3.34 3.18
C TYR A 31 17.63 -2.47 4.30
N ARG A 32 18.43 -1.58 4.91
CA ARG A 32 17.94 -0.66 5.94
C ARG A 32 16.99 0.37 5.33
N THR A 33 17.40 0.98 4.22
CA THR A 33 16.57 1.92 3.47
C THR A 33 15.31 1.23 2.94
N ALA A 34 15.44 0.02 2.40
CA ALA A 34 14.31 -0.79 1.96
C ALA A 34 13.31 -1.06 3.11
N GLY A 35 13.81 -1.48 4.28
CA GLY A 35 12.99 -1.78 5.45
C GLY A 35 12.23 -0.56 5.97
N ILE A 36 12.88 0.61 6.02
CA ILE A 36 12.22 1.86 6.42
C ILE A 36 11.10 2.21 5.43
N GLY A 37 11.39 2.15 4.13
CA GLY A 37 10.42 2.46 3.08
C GLY A 37 9.21 1.53 3.10
N ILE A 38 9.44 0.22 3.20
CA ILE A 38 8.38 -0.79 3.31
C ILE A 38 7.56 -0.57 4.59
N GLY A 39 8.21 -0.27 5.72
CA GLY A 39 7.52 0.02 6.98
C GLY A 39 6.58 1.21 6.89
N ILE A 40 7.00 2.29 6.24
CA ILE A 40 6.16 3.47 6.00
C ILE A 40 4.96 3.12 5.11
N LEU A 41 5.18 2.40 4.02
CA LEU A 41 4.12 1.99 3.09
C LEU A 41 3.09 1.08 3.77
N ALA A 42 3.55 0.08 4.54
CA ALA A 42 2.69 -0.81 5.30
C ALA A 42 1.91 -0.05 6.38
N GLY A 43 2.57 0.87 7.10
CA GLY A 43 1.93 1.71 8.11
C GLY A 43 0.83 2.60 7.52
N LEU A 44 1.08 3.23 6.38
CA LEU A 44 0.09 4.03 5.65
C LEU A 44 -1.11 3.20 5.19
N LEU A 45 -0.85 2.03 4.60
CA LEU A 45 -1.92 1.12 4.18
C LEU A 45 -2.77 0.69 5.38
N LEU A 46 -2.13 0.36 6.50
CA LEU A 46 -2.82 -0.03 7.72
C LEU A 46 -3.65 1.14 8.28
N LEU A 47 -3.13 2.37 8.23
CA LEU A 47 -3.86 3.59 8.62
C LEU A 47 -5.12 3.80 7.75
N MET A 48 -5.00 3.60 6.43
CA MET A 48 -6.12 3.72 5.50
C MET A 48 -7.19 2.65 5.76
N LEU A 49 -6.79 1.40 6.02
CA LEU A 49 -7.70 0.30 6.33
C LEU A 49 -8.43 0.53 7.66
N VAL A 50 -7.69 0.89 8.73
CA VAL A 50 -8.31 1.21 10.02
C VAL A 50 -9.25 2.40 9.88
N GLY A 51 -8.83 3.45 9.16
CA GLY A 51 -9.67 4.62 8.88
C GLY A 51 -10.97 4.28 8.14
N ALA A 52 -10.94 3.31 7.22
CA ALA A 52 -12.14 2.83 6.52
C ALA A 52 -13.01 1.90 7.38
N LEU A 53 -12.40 1.08 8.23
CA LEU A 53 -13.10 0.07 9.03
C LEU A 53 -13.74 0.63 10.31
N VAL A 54 -13.13 1.63 10.95
CA VAL A 54 -13.67 2.28 12.15
C VAL A 54 -15.09 2.81 11.95
N PRO A 55 -15.42 3.58 10.89
CA PRO A 55 -16.78 4.04 10.66
C PRO A 55 -17.75 2.89 10.35
N ILE A 56 -17.32 1.86 9.62
CA ILE A 56 -18.12 0.66 9.35
C ILE A 56 -18.46 -0.05 10.66
N GLY A 57 -17.47 -0.26 11.54
CA GLY A 57 -17.68 -0.86 12.86
C GLY A 57 -18.55 0.00 13.77
N PHE A 58 -18.40 1.32 13.73
CA PHE A 58 -19.21 2.26 14.48
C PHE A 58 -20.70 2.21 14.07
N GLN A 59 -20.99 2.13 12.77
CA GLN A 59 -22.36 1.96 12.25
C GLN A 59 -23.01 0.62 12.65
N VAL A 60 -22.21 -0.43 12.83
CA VAL A 60 -22.70 -1.75 13.28
C VAL A 60 -23.04 -1.75 14.78
N ILE A 61 -22.27 -1.02 15.60
CA ILE A 61 -22.42 -0.98 17.06
C ILE A 61 -23.50 0.02 17.49
N ILE A 62 -23.57 1.18 16.82
CA ILE A 62 -24.62 2.17 17.02
C ILE A 62 -25.41 2.24 15.71
N PRO A 63 -26.38 1.33 15.52
CA PRO A 63 -27.31 1.46 14.41
C PRO A 63 -28.17 2.68 14.69
N GLY A 64 -28.14 3.64 13.76
CA GLY A 64 -29.19 4.67 13.66
C GLY A 64 -30.47 4.07 13.12
#